data_AF-A0A7L0EHI9-F1
#
_entry.id   AF-A0A7L0EHI9-F1
#
_cell.length_a   1.000
_cell.length_b   1.000
_cell.length_c   1.000
_cell.angle_alpha   90.00
_cell.angle_beta   90.00
_cell.angle_gamma   90.00
#
_symmetry.space_group_name_H-M   'P 1'
#
loop_
_entity.id
_entity.type
_entity.pdbx_description
1 polymer ?
#
loop_
_entity_poly.entity_id
_entity_poly.type
_entity_poly.pdbx_seq_one_letter_code
_entity_poly.pdbx_strand_id
1 'polypeptide(L)'
;EAGATCPICIDLLEEQEPYTTLVCPACKHAWYHRRCLQEQAVSAGISCFYCPMCRNREAVQAEMLNLGIRIPRRSPLWEQSQLYTALLERHSRCDASECLCPGGRQHGEEEG
;
A
#
# COMPACT_ATOMS: atom_id res chain seq x y z
N GLU A 1 26.57 -14.70 -1.32
CA GLU A 1 25.83 -13.69 -0.54
C GLU A 1 24.38 -13.71 -0.99
N ALA A 2 23.41 -13.62 -0.07
CA ALA A 2 22.00 -13.59 -0.46
C ALA A 2 21.69 -12.20 -1.02
N GLY A 3 21.24 -12.12 -2.28
CA GLY A 3 20.82 -10.87 -2.89
C GLY A 3 19.71 -10.20 -2.08
N ALA A 4 19.70 -8.87 -2.04
CA ALA A 4 18.64 -8.13 -1.37
C ALA A 4 17.30 -8.32 -2.13
N THR A 5 16.20 -8.48 -1.38
CA THR A 5 14.85 -8.64 -1.94
C THR A 5 14.12 -7.30 -1.97
N CYS A 6 13.39 -7.02 -3.05
CA CYS A 6 12.52 -5.84 -3.14
C CYS A 6 11.23 -6.06 -2.32
N PRO A 7 10.93 -5.23 -1.29
CA PRO A 7 9.71 -5.40 -0.50
C PRO A 7 8.39 -5.14 -1.25
N ILE A 8 8.44 -4.56 -2.46
CA ILE A 8 7.24 -4.23 -3.24
C ILE A 8 6.78 -5.42 -4.09
N CYS A 9 7.71 -6.07 -4.83
CA CYS A 9 7.38 -7.21 -5.68
C CYS A 9 7.77 -8.56 -5.08
N ILE A 10 8.56 -8.57 -3.99
CA ILE A 10 9.03 -9.78 -3.29
C ILE A 10 10.09 -10.57 -4.10
N ASP A 11 10.57 -10.03 -5.22
CA ASP A 11 11.64 -10.62 -6.03
C ASP A 11 13.03 -10.11 -5.62
N LEU A 12 14.05 -10.89 -5.99
CA LEU A 12 15.46 -10.51 -5.85
C LEU A 12 15.75 -9.27 -6.70
N LEU A 13 16.61 -8.41 -6.18
CA LEU A 13 17.21 -7.35 -6.96
C LEU A 13 18.27 -7.98 -7.87
N GLU A 14 18.12 -7.82 -9.19
CA GLU A 14 19.22 -8.04 -10.14
C GLU A 14 20.41 -7.16 -9.72
N GLU A 15 21.65 -7.56 -10.09
CA GLU A 15 22.90 -6.91 -9.69
C GLU A 15 22.73 -5.40 -9.47
N GLN A 16 23.17 -4.91 -8.30
CA GLN A 16 22.90 -3.57 -7.77
C GLN A 16 23.46 -2.45 -8.66
N GLU A 17 22.89 -2.28 -9.86
CA GLU A 17 23.17 -1.15 -10.71
C GLU A 17 22.40 0.06 -10.16
N PRO A 18 23.05 1.23 -10.11
CA PRO A 18 22.48 2.43 -9.51
C PRO A 18 21.24 2.96 -10.24
N TYR A 19 21.03 2.54 -11.50
CA TYR A 19 19.87 2.94 -12.29
C TYR A 19 18.66 2.02 -12.12
N THR A 20 18.87 0.75 -11.77
CA THR A 20 17.80 -0.25 -11.66
C THR A 20 17.33 -0.43 -10.22
N THR A 21 18.18 -0.10 -9.25
CA THR A 21 17.92 -0.26 -7.81
C THR A 21 17.99 1.07 -7.07
N LEU A 22 17.15 1.22 -6.03
CA LEU A 22 17.13 2.40 -5.16
C LEU A 22 17.04 1.96 -3.71
N VAL A 23 17.74 2.67 -2.83
CA VAL A 23 17.68 2.47 -1.39
C VAL A 23 16.77 3.52 -0.74
N CYS A 24 16.02 3.14 0.29
CA CYS A 24 15.23 4.10 1.07
C CYS A 24 16.14 5.18 1.66
N PRO A 25 15.89 6.48 1.40
CA PRO A 25 16.71 7.56 1.93
C PRO A 25 16.61 7.71 3.45
N ALA A 26 15.53 7.22 4.07
CA ALA A 26 15.32 7.31 5.50
C ALA A 26 16.01 6.17 6.26
N CYS A 27 15.66 4.91 5.95
CA CYS A 27 16.15 3.77 6.74
C CYS A 27 17.43 3.12 6.20
N LYS A 28 17.84 3.42 4.96
CA LYS A 28 19.09 2.96 4.34
C LYS A 28 19.28 1.43 4.22
N HIS A 29 18.34 0.61 4.70
CA HIS A 29 18.42 -0.85 4.64
C HIS A 29 17.37 -1.49 3.72
N ALA A 30 16.39 -0.72 3.25
CA ALA A 30 15.36 -1.20 2.33
C ALA A 30 15.73 -0.84 0.90
N TRP A 31 15.85 -1.85 0.04
CA TRP A 31 16.22 -1.71 -1.36
C TRP A 31 15.05 -2.08 -2.27
N TYR A 32 14.93 -1.41 -3.40
CA TYR A 32 13.79 -1.55 -4.31
C TYR A 32 14.24 -1.53 -5.76
N HIS A 33 13.51 -2.25 -6.61
CA HIS A 33 13.54 -1.96 -8.03
C HIS A 33 13.01 -0.54 -8.25
N ARG A 34 13.73 0.25 -9.06
CA ARG A 34 13.32 1.60 -9.45
C ARG A 34 11.93 1.59 -10.06
N ARG A 35 11.65 0.60 -10.92
CA ARG A 35 10.34 0.39 -11.55
C ARG A 35 9.24 0.18 -10.50
N CYS A 36 9.46 -0.69 -9.51
CA CYS A 36 8.48 -0.95 -8.47
C CYS A 36 8.17 0.31 -7.64
N LEU A 37 9.19 1.10 -7.29
CA LEU A 37 8.97 2.38 -6.61
C LEU A 37 8.19 3.39 -7.47
N GLN A 38 8.47 3.45 -8.77
CA GLN A 38 7.73 4.32 -9.70
C GLN A 38 6.27 3.91 -9.82
N GLU A 39 5.98 2.63 -10.00
CA GLU A 39 4.62 2.11 -10.06
C GLU A 39 3.87 2.33 -8.75
N GLN A 40 4.54 2.11 -7.61
CA GLN A 40 3.98 2.42 -6.29
C GLN A 40 3.67 3.91 -6.13
N ALA A 41 4.58 4.81 -6.52
CA ALA A 41 4.37 6.25 -6.45
C ALA A 41 3.16 6.70 -7.28
N VAL A 42 3.02 6.17 -8.49
CA VAL A 42 1.87 6.46 -9.37
C VAL A 42 0.59 5.87 -8.81
N SER A 43 0.61 4.64 -8.31
CA SER A 43 -0.58 3.98 -7.76
C SER A 43 -1.06 4.66 -6.48
N ALA A 44 -0.16 4.86 -5.51
CA ALA A 44 -0.46 5.37 -4.19
C ALA A 44 -0.70 6.89 -4.13
N GLY A 45 -0.13 7.65 -5.06
CA GLY A 45 -0.19 9.12 -5.01
C GLY A 45 0.49 9.70 -3.76
N ILE A 46 0.37 11.02 -3.59
CA ILE A 46 1.08 11.75 -2.53
C ILE A 46 0.60 11.39 -1.11
N SER A 47 -0.65 10.92 -0.95
CA SER A 47 -1.22 10.61 0.36
C SER A 47 -0.71 9.29 0.94
N CYS A 48 -0.46 8.28 0.10
CA CYS A 48 -0.11 6.93 0.54
C CYS A 48 1.24 6.42 0.04
N PHE A 49 2.06 7.28 -0.60
CA PHE A 49 3.41 6.89 -1.00
C PHE A 49 4.42 7.10 0.14
N TYR A 50 4.87 6.00 0.75
CA TYR A 50 5.85 5.96 1.84
C TYR A 50 6.67 4.67 1.77
N CYS A 51 7.79 4.61 2.50
CA CYS A 51 8.60 3.38 2.62
C CYS A 51 7.80 2.28 3.35
N PRO A 52 7.56 1.09 2.75
CA PRO A 52 6.88 -0.01 3.43
C PRO A 52 7.57 -0.47 4.73
N MET A 53 8.89 -0.30 4.83
CA MET A 53 9.69 -0.79 5.97
C MET A 53 9.71 0.18 7.15
N CYS A 54 9.87 1.48 6.91
CA CYS A 54 10.03 2.47 7.99
C CYS A 54 8.90 3.51 8.06
N ARG A 55 7.95 3.47 7.12
CA ARG A 55 6.79 4.38 7.02
C ARG A 55 7.13 5.86 6.89
N ASN A 56 8.40 6.24 6.71
CA ASN A 56 8.78 7.62 6.47
C ASN A 56 8.28 8.05 5.09
N ARG A 57 7.49 9.12 5.06
CA ARG A 57 6.89 9.67 3.86
C ARG A 57 7.74 10.81 3.31
N GLU A 58 8.12 11.76 4.16
CA GLU A 58 8.73 13.02 3.75
C GLU A 58 10.06 12.79 3.02
N ALA A 59 10.96 11.99 3.60
CA ALA A 59 12.27 11.72 3.02
C ALA A 59 12.16 10.92 1.72
N VAL A 60 11.24 9.95 1.67
CA VAL A 60 11.00 9.15 0.46
C VAL A 60 10.45 10.04 -0.65
N GLN A 61 9.40 10.81 -0.37
CA GLN A 61 8.78 11.68 -1.38
C GLN A 61 9.76 12.72 -1.93
N ALA A 62 10.54 13.37 -1.06
CA ALA A 62 11.54 14.35 -1.47
C ALA A 62 12.61 13.73 -2.38
N GLU A 63 13.18 12.60 -1.97
CA GLU A 63 14.23 11.93 -2.74
C GLU A 63 13.71 11.42 -4.09
N MET A 64 12.52 10.80 -4.10
CA MET A 64 11.95 10.28 -5.33
C MET A 64 11.67 11.41 -6.34
N LEU A 65 11.20 12.58 -5.89
CA LEU A 65 11.06 13.76 -6.75
C LEU A 65 12.41 14.25 -7.29
N ASN A 66 13.45 14.32 -6.45
CA ASN A 66 14.81 14.68 -6.88
C ASN A 66 15.36 13.73 -7.95
N LEU A 67 15.03 12.44 -7.84
CA LEU A 67 15.40 11.40 -8.81
C LEU A 67 14.50 11.36 -10.05
N GLY A 68 13.57 12.31 -10.21
CA GLY A 68 12.67 12.40 -11.36
C GLY A 68 11.52 11.39 -11.35
N ILE A 69 11.21 10.77 -10.21
CA ILE A 69 10.06 9.88 -10.05
C ILE A 69 8.81 10.72 -9.78
N ARG A 70 7.81 10.60 -10.65
CA ARG A 70 6.55 11.33 -10.56
C ARG A 70 5.69 10.80 -9.42
N ILE A 71 5.22 11.70 -8.55
CA ILE A 71 4.25 11.42 -7.48
C ILE A 71 2.98 12.26 -7.72
N PRO A 72 1.86 11.68 -8.17
CA PRO A 72 0.62 12.41 -8.40
C PRO A 72 0.02 13.00 -7.12
N ARG A 73 -0.45 14.25 -7.17
CA ARG A 73 -1.23 14.89 -6.10
C ARG A 73 -2.71 14.48 -6.17
N ARG A 74 -3.00 13.23 -5.83
CA ARG A 74 -4.35 12.68 -5.73
C ARG A 74 -4.38 11.54 -4.71
N SER A 75 -5.59 11.11 -4.35
CA SER A 75 -5.81 9.85 -3.65
C SER A 75 -5.23 8.66 -4.43
N PRO A 76 -4.94 7.54 -3.72
CA PRO A 76 -4.53 6.30 -4.35
C PRO A 76 -5.54 5.79 -5.36
N LEU A 77 -5.07 5.05 -6.37
CA LEU A 77 -5.95 4.46 -7.38
C LEU A 77 -6.92 3.43 -6.79
N TRP A 78 -6.53 2.73 -5.72
CA TRP A 78 -7.40 1.74 -5.09
C TRP A 78 -8.61 2.35 -4.39
N GLU A 79 -8.55 3.62 -3.93
CA GLU A 79 -9.72 4.32 -3.39
C GLU A 79 -10.78 4.62 -4.47
N GLN A 80 -10.37 4.66 -5.73
CA GLN A 80 -11.26 4.88 -6.88
C GLN A 80 -11.81 3.56 -7.43
N SER A 81 -11.29 2.43 -6.95
CA SER A 81 -11.65 1.11 -7.44
C SER A 81 -12.88 0.58 -6.72
N GLN A 82 -13.93 0.29 -7.49
CA GLN A 82 -15.12 -0.42 -6.99
C GLN A 82 -14.82 -1.87 -6.58
N LEU A 83 -13.61 -2.39 -6.84
CA LEU A 83 -13.22 -3.74 -6.43
C LEU A 83 -13.15 -3.91 -4.90
N TYR A 84 -13.00 -2.81 -4.16
CA TYR A 84 -12.88 -2.84 -2.70
C TYR A 84 -14.16 -2.44 -1.97
N THR A 85 -15.26 -2.14 -2.68
CA THR A 85 -16.54 -1.82 -2.02
C THR A 85 -17.04 -2.98 -1.17
N ALA A 86 -16.83 -4.22 -1.62
CA ALA A 86 -17.15 -5.42 -0.84
C ALA A 86 -16.35 -5.52 0.48
N LEU A 87 -15.17 -4.90 0.58
CA LEU A 87 -14.43 -4.84 1.86
C LEU A 87 -15.02 -3.82 2.83
N LEU A 88 -15.80 -2.86 2.34
CA LEU A 88 -16.52 -1.89 3.17
C LEU A 88 -17.86 -2.45 3.65
N GLU A 89 -18.35 -3.54 3.06
CA GLU A 89 -19.55 -4.21 3.53
C GLU A 89 -19.29 -4.83 4.90
N ARG A 90 -19.88 -4.21 5.91
CA ARG A 90 -19.89 -4.77 7.26
C ARG A 90 -20.75 -6.04 7.24
N HIS A 91 -20.26 -7.08 7.91
CA HIS A 91 -21.04 -8.28 8.14
C HIS A 91 -22.36 -7.91 8.83
N SER A 92 -23.47 -8.10 8.12
CA SER A 92 -24.81 -7.63 8.51
C SER A 92 -25.75 -8.78 8.88
N ARG A 93 -25.19 -9.99 9.08
CA ARG A 93 -25.94 -11.18 9.45
C ARG A 93 -25.42 -11.77 10.76
N CYS A 94 -26.27 -12.42 11.53
CA CYS A 94 -25.86 -13.20 12.69
C CYS A 94 -25.50 -14.64 12.26
N ASP A 95 -24.25 -15.02 12.53
CA ASP A 95 -23.71 -16.36 12.22
C ASP A 95 -23.85 -17.39 13.35
N ALA A 96 -24.49 -17.02 14.48
CA ALA A 96 -24.78 -17.97 15.56
C ALA A 96 -25.66 -19.13 15.07
N SER A 97 -25.47 -20.34 15.60
CA SER A 97 -26.29 -21.50 15.24
C SER A 97 -27.79 -21.24 15.49
N GLU A 98 -28.11 -20.67 16.65
CA GLU A 98 -29.44 -20.15 16.99
C GLU A 98 -29.36 -18.63 17.23
N CYS A 99 -30.16 -17.86 16.47
CA CYS A 99 -30.22 -16.41 16.62
C CYS A 99 -31.38 -16.04 17.53
N LEU A 100 -31.07 -15.35 18.63
CA LEU A 100 -32.05 -14.92 19.63
C LEU A 100 -32.55 -13.48 19.38
N CYS A 101 -32.12 -12.83 18.30
CA CYS A 101 -32.55 -11.47 17.97
C CYS A 101 -34.03 -11.47 17.53
N PRO A 102 -34.91 -10.69 18.17
CA PRO A 102 -36.31 -10.57 17.75
C PRO A 102 -36.48 -10.00 16.34
N GLY A 103 -35.55 -9.14 15.91
CA GLY A 103 -35.50 -8.59 14.54
C GLY A 103 -34.99 -9.58 13.50
N GLY A 104 -34.60 -10.79 13.90
CA GLY A 104 -34.06 -11.81 13.03
C GLY A 104 -32.57 -11.62 12.71
N ARG A 105 -32.03 -12.52 11.89
CA ARG A 105 -30.57 -12.64 11.65
C ARG A 105 -29.96 -11.47 10.89
N GLN A 106 -30.74 -10.69 10.15
CA GLN A 106 -30.27 -9.55 9.36
C GLN A 106 -30.41 -8.22 10.10
N HIS A 107 -30.92 -8.25 11.33
CA HIS A 107 -31.08 -7.07 12.15
C HIS A 107 -29.72 -6.63 12.69
N GLY A 108 -29.26 -5.47 12.23
CA GLY A 108 -28.14 -4.73 12.79
C GLY A 108 -28.65 -3.44 13.44
N GLU A 109 -27.90 -2.91 14.42
CA GLU A 109 -28.15 -1.56 14.95
C GLU A 109 -27.98 -0.52 13.82
N GLU A 110 -28.86 0.49 13.79
CA GLU A 110 -28.67 1.67 12.95
C GLU A 110 -27.41 2.43 13.42
N GLU A 111 -26.58 2.87 12.48
CA GLU A 111 -25.28 3.49 12.76
C GLU A 111 -25.39 4.67 13.75
N GLY A 112 -24.50 4.70 14.74
CA GLY A 112 -24.34 5.80 15.70
C GLY A 112 -23.35 6.86 15.23
#